data_AF-A0A4Q1A2Q5-F1
#
_entry.id   AF-A0A4Q1A2Q5-F1
#
_cell.length_a   1.000
_cell.length_b   1.000
_cell.length_c   1.000
_cell.angle_alpha   90.00
_cell.angle_beta   90.00
_cell.angle_gamma   90.00
#
_symmetry.space_group_name_H-M   'P 1'
#
loop_
_entity.id
_entity.type
_entity.pdbx_description
1 polymer ?
#
loop_
_entity_poly.entity_id
_entity_poly.type
_entity_poly.pdbx_seq_one_letter_code
_entity_poly.pdbx_strand_id
1 'polypeptide(L)'
;MYRANFGTNTPPQIQFTSESQYYKALGYLAKSDGTSSIHWEHNENQGAWGSEGRIHFYISNPPIPGYFKLTEGTGNVINRTNCNEFIQNIVTNNMFVMGGTQNVTNIRATIPPKFISDFNYGLTL
;
A
#
# COMPACT_ATOMS: atom_id res chain seq x y z
N MET A 1 11.46 -2.06 0.02
CA MET A 1 12.01 -3.36 -0.41
C MET A 1 11.14 -4.51 0.07
N TYR A 2 11.20 -5.66 -0.60
CA TYR A 2 10.36 -6.82 -0.28
C TYR A 2 10.61 -7.37 1.12
N ARG A 3 9.52 -7.64 1.84
CA ARG A 3 9.46 -8.46 3.05
C ARG A 3 8.17 -9.27 3.00
N ALA A 4 8.20 -10.48 3.57
CA ALA A 4 7.01 -11.33 3.62
C ALA A 4 5.92 -10.78 4.55
N ASN A 5 6.29 -10.00 5.58
CA ASN A 5 5.36 -9.46 6.56
C ASN A 5 5.70 -8.00 6.89
N PHE A 6 4.65 -7.19 7.06
CA PHE A 6 4.73 -5.82 7.56
C PHE A 6 3.70 -5.58 8.67
N GLY A 7 4.13 -4.81 9.67
CA GLY A 7 3.35 -4.46 10.84
C GLY A 7 3.63 -5.38 12.04
N THR A 8 3.28 -4.89 13.21
CA THR A 8 3.64 -5.47 14.52
C THR A 8 2.56 -6.33 15.14
N ASN A 9 1.38 -6.46 14.52
CA ASN A 9 0.30 -7.30 15.05
C ASN A 9 0.57 -8.79 14.83
N THR A 10 -0.16 -9.63 15.57
CA THR A 10 -0.20 -11.08 15.36
C THR A 10 -1.65 -11.50 15.04
N PRO A 11 -1.97 -11.87 13.79
CA PRO A 11 -1.09 -11.90 12.61
C PRO A 11 -0.72 -10.49 12.10
N PRO A 12 0.38 -10.34 11.33
CA PRO A 12 0.81 -9.07 10.75
C PRO A 12 -0.27 -8.43 9.87
N GLN A 13 -0.30 -7.11 9.81
CA GLN A 13 -1.33 -6.37 9.08
C GLN A 13 -1.25 -6.57 7.57
N ILE A 14 -0.04 -6.77 7.04
CA ILE A 14 0.18 -7.05 5.61
C ILE A 14 1.10 -8.25 5.47
N GLN A 15 0.72 -9.19 4.62
CA GLN A 15 1.47 -10.42 4.39
C GLN A 15 1.51 -10.76 2.90
N PHE A 16 2.67 -11.23 2.45
CA PHE A 16 2.92 -11.68 1.09
C PHE A 16 3.47 -13.10 1.13
N THR A 17 2.93 -13.98 0.30
CA THR A 17 3.43 -15.36 0.15
C THR A 17 4.62 -15.46 -0.80
N SER A 18 4.88 -14.41 -1.59
CA SER A 18 6.04 -14.33 -2.46
C SER A 18 6.43 -12.88 -2.79
N GLU A 19 7.67 -12.71 -3.26
CA GLU A 19 8.17 -11.43 -3.77
C GLU A 19 7.39 -10.96 -5.02
N SER A 20 6.95 -11.91 -5.86
CA SER A 20 6.06 -11.63 -7.00
C SER A 20 4.75 -10.96 -6.54
N GLN A 21 4.12 -11.49 -5.49
CA GLN A 21 2.88 -10.93 -4.95
C GLN A 21 3.07 -9.51 -4.42
N TYR A 22 4.19 -9.24 -3.75
CA TYR A 22 4.55 -7.88 -3.29
C TYR A 22 4.63 -6.90 -4.46
N TYR A 23 5.31 -7.24 -5.55
CA TYR A 23 5.43 -6.32 -6.70
C TYR A 23 4.13 -6.14 -7.47
N LYS A 24 3.25 -7.16 -7.53
CA LYS A 24 1.87 -6.97 -8.03
C LYS A 24 1.09 -5.99 -7.16
N ALA A 25 1.26 -6.05 -5.84
CA ALA A 25 0.62 -5.11 -4.92
C ALA A 25 1.11 -3.68 -5.12
N LEU A 26 2.42 -3.48 -5.36
CA LEU A 26 2.94 -2.15 -5.71
C LEU A 26 2.32 -1.64 -7.02
N GLY A 27 2.15 -2.50 -8.02
CA GLY A 27 1.45 -2.15 -9.26
C GLY A 27 0.02 -1.68 -8.98
N TYR A 28 -0.74 -2.45 -8.20
CA TYR A 28 -2.11 -2.11 -7.82
C TYR A 28 -2.21 -0.74 -7.12
N LEU A 29 -1.28 -0.43 -6.21
CA LEU A 29 -1.30 0.85 -5.48
C LEU A 29 -0.83 2.04 -6.34
N ALA A 30 -0.09 1.80 -7.42
CA ALA A 30 0.48 2.85 -8.27
C ALA A 30 -0.48 3.37 -9.36
N LYS A 31 -1.57 2.66 -9.65
CA LYS A 31 -2.41 2.91 -10.84
C LYS A 31 -3.12 4.26 -10.90
N SER A 32 -3.26 4.96 -9.77
CA SER A 32 -3.82 6.32 -9.71
C SER A 32 -5.22 6.46 -10.30
N ASP A 33 -6.03 5.40 -10.23
CA ASP A 33 -7.39 5.32 -10.80
C ASP A 33 -8.49 5.73 -9.82
N GLY A 34 -8.12 6.27 -8.66
CA GLY A 34 -9.05 6.68 -7.61
C GLY A 34 -9.57 5.53 -6.72
N THR A 35 -9.12 4.28 -6.91
CA THR A 35 -9.56 3.15 -6.06
C THR A 35 -8.78 3.00 -4.75
N SER A 36 -7.58 3.60 -4.66
CA SER A 36 -6.78 3.62 -3.44
C SER A 36 -5.92 4.87 -3.29
N SER A 37 -5.44 5.14 -2.08
CA SER A 37 -4.51 6.23 -1.78
C SER A 37 -3.66 5.94 -0.54
N ILE A 38 -2.49 6.58 -0.48
CA ILE A 38 -1.51 6.42 0.60
C ILE A 38 -1.56 7.61 1.55
N HIS A 39 -1.59 7.38 2.86
CA HIS A 39 -1.70 8.44 3.85
C HIS A 39 -0.69 8.27 4.97
N TRP A 40 -0.25 9.42 5.50
CA TRP A 40 0.45 9.53 6.76
C TRP A 40 -0.31 10.52 7.63
N GLU A 41 -1.09 10.01 8.57
CA GLU A 41 -2.01 10.80 9.40
C GLU A 41 -1.31 11.17 10.71
N HIS A 42 -1.12 12.47 10.96
CA HIS A 42 -0.47 13.01 12.16
C HIS A 42 -1.42 13.05 13.36
N ASN A 43 -1.90 11.87 13.77
CA ASN A 43 -2.91 11.72 14.82
C ASN A 43 -2.39 12.10 16.21
N GLU A 44 -1.07 12.23 16.39
CA GLU A 44 -0.46 12.80 17.59
C GLU A 44 -0.92 14.24 17.86
N ASN A 45 -1.23 15.00 16.81
CA ASN A 45 -1.77 16.36 16.94
C ASN A 45 -3.22 16.37 17.48
N GLN A 46 -3.83 15.20 17.60
CA GLN A 46 -5.20 14.99 18.07
C GLN A 46 -5.22 14.10 19.33
N GLY A 47 -4.08 13.91 20.00
CA GLY A 47 -3.96 13.18 21.26
C GLY A 47 -3.68 11.68 21.13
N ALA A 48 -3.43 11.16 19.92
CA ALA A 48 -2.93 9.80 19.75
C ALA A 48 -1.44 9.69 20.10
N TRP A 49 -0.94 8.45 20.23
CA TRP A 49 0.44 8.18 20.64
C TRP A 49 1.46 8.43 19.51
N GLY A 50 1.00 8.56 18.27
CA GLY A 50 1.86 8.78 17.11
C GLY A 50 1.09 8.83 15.80
N SER A 51 1.82 9.10 14.72
CA SER A 51 1.26 9.12 13.38
C SER A 51 0.95 7.72 12.87
N GLU A 52 -0.01 7.64 11.95
CA GLU A 52 -0.45 6.39 11.35
C GLU A 52 -0.29 6.40 9.83
N GLY A 53 0.48 5.46 9.31
CA GLY A 53 0.57 5.14 7.90
C GLY A 53 -0.62 4.27 7.49
N ARG A 54 -1.40 4.74 6.51
CA ARG A 54 -2.60 4.05 6.05
C ARG A 54 -2.65 3.92 4.54
N ILE A 55 -3.29 2.85 4.10
CA ILE A 55 -3.84 2.73 2.75
C ILE A 55 -5.35 2.92 2.89
N HIS A 56 -5.92 3.86 2.15
CA HIS A 56 -7.36 3.99 2.00
C HIS A 56 -7.78 3.26 0.73
N PHE A 57 -8.86 2.50 0.80
CA PHE A 57 -9.51 1.85 -0.34
C PHE A 57 -10.91 2.45 -0.50
N TYR A 58 -11.23 2.87 -1.72
CA TYR A 58 -12.50 3.52 -2.09
C TYR A 58 -13.47 2.58 -2.81
N ILE A 59 -13.13 1.30 -2.87
CA ILE A 59 -13.95 0.23 -3.43
C ILE A 59 -14.09 -0.90 -2.41
N SER A 60 -15.21 -1.61 -2.46
CA SER A 60 -15.43 -2.83 -1.69
C SER A 60 -14.60 -3.98 -2.24
N ASN A 61 -14.02 -4.80 -1.37
CA ASN A 61 -13.22 -5.97 -1.74
C ASN A 61 -12.11 -5.65 -2.77
N PRO A 62 -11.18 -4.74 -2.46
CA PRO A 62 -10.10 -4.38 -3.37
C PRO A 62 -9.32 -5.64 -3.78
N PRO A 63 -9.09 -5.89 -5.09
CA PRO A 63 -8.38 -7.07 -5.56
C PRO A 63 -6.85 -6.92 -5.39
N ILE A 64 -6.43 -6.32 -4.28
CA ILE A 64 -5.03 -6.09 -3.97
C ILE A 64 -4.31 -7.43 -3.73
N PRO A 65 -3.21 -7.72 -4.45
CA PRO A 65 -2.44 -8.93 -4.24
C PRO A 65 -1.78 -8.97 -2.86
N GLY A 66 -1.97 -10.07 -2.14
CA GLY A 66 -1.47 -10.25 -0.78
C GLY A 66 -2.60 -10.15 0.24
N TYR A 67 -2.27 -10.42 1.49
CA TYR A 67 -3.18 -10.19 2.59
C TYR A 67 -2.99 -8.77 3.12
N PHE A 68 -4.08 -8.01 3.16
CA PHE A 68 -4.14 -6.70 3.77
C PHE A 68 -5.28 -6.73 4.79
N LYS A 69 -4.98 -6.49 6.08
CA LYS A 69 -6.00 -6.38 7.10
C LYS A 69 -6.89 -5.17 6.79
N LEU A 70 -8.09 -5.43 6.29
CA LEU A 70 -9.09 -4.41 6.00
C LEU A 70 -9.86 -4.10 7.29
N THR A 71 -9.91 -2.82 7.61
CA THR A 71 -10.72 -2.25 8.69
C THR A 71 -11.72 -1.27 8.09
N GLU A 72 -12.82 -1.01 8.80
CA GLU A 72 -13.85 -0.07 8.34
C GLU A 72 -13.25 1.34 8.13
N GLY A 73 -13.63 2.00 7.03
CA GLY A 73 -13.28 3.40 6.77
C GLY A 73 -14.31 4.39 7.31
N THR A 74 -14.18 5.67 6.93
CA THR A 74 -15.15 6.71 7.26
C THR A 74 -15.41 7.60 6.04
N GLY A 75 -16.62 8.16 5.94
CA GLY A 75 -17.02 8.99 4.80
C GLY A 75 -16.94 8.20 3.49
N ASN A 76 -16.15 8.68 2.53
CA ASN A 76 -15.97 8.04 1.23
C ASN A 76 -14.97 6.87 1.25
N VAL A 77 -14.26 6.64 2.36
CA VAL A 77 -13.32 5.52 2.49
C VAL A 77 -14.10 4.27 2.89
N ILE A 78 -14.06 3.24 2.05
CA ILE A 78 -14.78 1.99 2.32
C ILE A 78 -13.97 1.13 3.30
N ASN A 79 -12.69 0.93 3.01
CA ASN A 79 -11.78 0.18 3.88
C ASN A 79 -10.45 0.89 4.07
N ARG A 80 -9.80 0.59 5.19
CA ARG A 80 -8.45 1.05 5.52
C ARG A 80 -7.56 -0.13 5.87
N THR A 81 -6.30 -0.06 5.48
CA THR A 81 -5.24 -0.88 6.08
C THR A 81 -4.25 0.01 6.79
N ASN A 82 -4.02 -0.27 8.08
CA ASN A 82 -3.10 0.48 8.93
C ASN A 82 -1.77 -0.28 9.02
N CYS A 83 -0.68 0.30 8.52
CA CYS A 83 0.63 -0.32 8.57
C CYS A 83 1.75 0.71 8.32
N ASN A 84 2.21 1.38 9.39
CA ASN A 84 3.29 2.38 9.31
C ASN A 84 4.53 1.86 8.60
N GLU A 85 4.94 0.63 8.94
CA GLU A 85 6.14 0.00 8.40
C GLU A 85 6.05 -0.20 6.88
N PHE A 86 4.89 -0.61 6.36
CA PHE A 86 4.70 -0.76 4.92
C PHE A 86 4.68 0.59 4.21
N ILE A 87 3.98 1.59 4.75
CA ILE A 87 3.94 2.93 4.16
C ILE A 87 5.34 3.55 4.09
N GLN A 88 6.08 3.53 5.20
CA GLN A 88 7.47 4.01 5.23
C GLN A 88 8.33 3.28 4.20
N ASN A 89 8.18 1.95 4.10
CA ASN A 89 8.93 1.14 3.17
C ASN A 89 8.70 1.54 1.70
N ILE A 90 7.44 1.71 1.26
CA ILE A 90 7.14 2.02 -0.14
C ILE A 90 7.46 3.48 -0.51
N VAL A 91 7.32 4.41 0.43
CA VAL A 91 7.71 5.81 0.22
C VAL A 91 9.22 5.94 0.10
N THR A 92 9.97 5.26 0.98
CA THR A 92 11.43 5.36 1.03
C THR A 92 12.11 4.62 -0.12
N ASN A 93 11.61 3.43 -0.48
CA ASN A 93 12.31 2.54 -1.41
C ASN A 93 11.66 2.44 -2.78
N ASN A 94 10.42 2.90 -2.94
CA ASN A 94 9.64 2.69 -4.16
C ASN A 94 9.03 3.98 -4.72
N MET A 95 9.45 5.16 -4.22
CA MET A 95 9.04 6.48 -4.71
C MET A 95 7.53 6.75 -4.69
N PHE A 96 6.80 6.06 -3.80
CA PHE A 96 5.40 6.40 -3.53
C PHE A 96 5.32 7.75 -2.81
N VAL A 97 4.25 8.49 -3.10
CA VAL A 97 3.91 9.75 -2.42
C VAL A 97 2.59 9.61 -1.70
N MET A 98 2.32 10.51 -0.75
CA MET A 98 1.01 10.58 -0.11
C MET A 98 -0.06 11.03 -1.12
N GLY A 99 -1.28 10.55 -0.95
CA GLY A 99 -2.41 10.79 -1.85
C GLY A 99 -2.69 9.63 -2.81
N GLY A 100 -3.66 9.85 -3.71
CA GLY A 100 -4.09 8.87 -4.72
C GLY A 100 -3.34 8.98 -6.05
N THR A 101 -2.59 10.06 -6.28
CA THR A 101 -1.87 10.29 -7.54
C THR A 101 -0.41 9.89 -7.40
N GLN A 102 -0.02 8.84 -8.10
CA GLN A 102 1.31 8.26 -8.07
C GLN A 102 2.01 8.43 -9.42
N ASN A 103 3.34 8.50 -9.41
CA ASN A 103 4.13 8.50 -10.64
C ASN A 103 4.54 7.06 -10.99
N VAL A 104 3.74 6.40 -11.83
CA VAL A 104 3.97 5.00 -12.24
C VAL A 104 5.36 4.80 -12.84
N THR A 105 5.86 5.75 -13.63
CA THR A 105 7.19 5.64 -14.26
C THR A 105 8.30 5.62 -13.21
N ASN A 106 8.25 6.52 -12.23
CA ASN A 106 9.23 6.58 -11.14
C ASN A 106 9.17 5.33 -10.26
N ILE A 107 7.95 4.90 -9.88
CA ILE A 107 7.77 3.69 -9.08
C ILE A 107 8.30 2.47 -9.84
N ARG A 108 7.94 2.32 -11.12
CA ARG A 108 8.40 1.22 -11.98
C ARG A 108 9.92 1.16 -12.08
N ALA A 109 10.61 2.31 -12.09
CA ALA A 109 12.07 2.35 -12.12
C ALA A 109 12.75 1.79 -10.86
N THR A 110 12.02 1.68 -9.74
CA THR A 110 12.52 1.05 -8.50
C THR A 110 12.32 -0.46 -8.45
N ILE A 111 11.60 -1.04 -9.43
CA ILE A 111 11.23 -2.45 -9.44
C ILE A 111 12.37 -3.26 -10.07
N PRO A 112 12.83 -4.37 -9.45
CA PRO A 112 13.82 -5.24 -10.07
C PRO A 112 13.34 -5.75 -11.43
N PRO A 113 14.20 -5.84 -12.46
CA PRO A 113 13.80 -6.20 -13.82
C PRO A 113 12.96 -7.48 -13.93
N LYS A 114 13.29 -8.50 -13.13
CA LYS A 114 12.55 -9.78 -13.08
C LYS A 114 11.08 -9.67 -12.63
N PHE A 115 10.67 -8.55 -12.00
CA PHE A 115 9.32 -8.34 -11.48
C PHE A 115 8.57 -7.20 -12.17
N ILE A 116 9.10 -6.66 -13.28
CA ILE A 116 8.41 -5.62 -14.04
C ILE A 116 7.08 -6.12 -14.60
N SER A 117 7.01 -7.39 -15.04
CA SER A 117 5.76 -8.00 -15.49
C SER A 117 4.73 -8.10 -14.37
N ASP A 118 5.16 -8.45 -13.16
CA ASP A 118 4.31 -8.53 -11.97
C ASP A 118 3.77 -7.16 -11.57
N PHE A 119 4.64 -6.14 -11.54
CA PHE A 119 4.21 -4.76 -11.32
C PHE A 119 3.20 -4.30 -12.38
N ASN A 120 3.47 -4.57 -13.66
CA ASN A 120 2.58 -4.19 -14.74
C ASN A 120 1.24 -4.93 -14.68
N TYR A 121 1.22 -6.20 -14.26
CA TYR A 121 -0.03 -6.91 -14.00
C TYR A 121 -0.84 -6.23 -12.90
N GLY A 122 -0.19 -5.80 -11.81
CA GLY A 122 -0.83 -5.05 -10.73
C GLY A 122 -1.55 -3.77 -11.20
N LEU A 123 -1.00 -3.07 -12.20
CA LEU A 123 -1.64 -1.88 -12.79
C LEU A 123 -2.96 -2.17 -13.52
N THR A 124 -3.24 -3.43 -13.85
CA THR A 124 -4.44 -3.84 -14.59
C THR A 124 -5.57 -4.37 -13.71
N LEU A 125 -5.32 -4.45 -12.39
CA LEU A 125 -6.26 -4.96 -11.39
C LEU A 125 -7.22 -3.89 -10.85
#